data_AF-A0A659UIS8-F1
#
_entry.id   AF-A0A659UIS8-F1
#
_cell.length_a   1.000
_cell.length_b   1.000
_cell.length_c   1.000
_cell.angle_alpha   90.00
_cell.angle_beta   90.00
_cell.angle_gamma   90.00
#
_symmetry.space_group_name_H-M   'P 1'
#
loop_
_entity.id
_entity.type
_entity.pdbx_description
1 polymer ?
#
loop_
_entity_poly.entity_id
_entity_poly.type
_entity_poly.pdbx_seq_one_letter_code
_entity_poly.pdbx_strand_id
1 'polypeptide(L)'
;VNEVAARAPTRWQHFVDECTTYIEMALEPEIQRIMFRDGPAVLGDPAQWSNANACVGSMTDHLTALQQEGMVVPGVDPETAAGLINGASSQAAQRIANSNDPEATSRKVVAAFKQLLEG
;
A
#
# COMPACT_ATOMS: atom_id res chain seq x y z
N VAL A 1 -0.03 12.18 4.14
CA VAL A 1 0.07 12.06 2.66
C VAL A 1 0.92 13.18 2.07
N ASN A 2 0.53 14.46 2.19
CA ASN A 2 1.29 15.59 1.60
C ASN A 2 2.74 15.80 2.11
N GLU A 3 3.08 15.42 3.35
CA GLU A 3 4.46 15.60 3.86
C GLU A 3 5.46 14.56 3.35
N VAL A 4 4.98 13.36 2.98
CA VAL A 4 5.82 12.31 2.37
C VAL A 4 6.18 12.70 0.92
N ALA A 5 5.25 13.35 0.21
CA ALA A 5 5.44 13.84 -1.15
C ALA A 5 6.58 14.84 -1.32
N ALA A 6 6.85 15.67 -0.31
CA ALA A 6 7.87 16.72 -0.40
C ALA A 6 9.32 16.24 -0.24
N ARG A 7 9.54 14.98 0.17
CA ARG A 7 10.86 14.45 0.55
C ARG A 7 11.43 13.38 -0.38
N ALA A 8 10.64 12.83 -1.29
CA ALA A 8 11.09 11.76 -2.16
C ALA A 8 11.91 12.30 -3.35
N PRO A 9 13.11 11.75 -3.61
CA PRO A 9 13.98 12.19 -4.71
C PRO A 9 13.44 11.86 -6.11
N THR A 10 12.51 10.91 -6.22
CA THR A 10 11.86 10.51 -7.48
C THR A 10 10.39 10.19 -7.25
N ARG A 11 9.56 10.24 -8.29
CA ARG A 11 8.15 9.78 -8.22
C ARG A 11 8.04 8.31 -7.82
N TRP A 12 9.00 7.49 -8.26
CA TRP A 12 9.05 6.08 -7.87
C TRP A 12 9.23 5.94 -6.37
N GLN A 13 10.20 6.66 -5.79
CA GLN A 13 10.42 6.63 -4.35
C GLN A 13 9.18 7.14 -3.60
N HIS A 14 8.53 8.18 -4.10
CA HIS A 14 7.29 8.68 -3.50
C HIS A 14 6.21 7.60 -3.46
N PHE A 15 5.99 6.91 -4.57
CA PHE A 15 5.02 5.81 -4.68
C PHE A 15 5.31 4.67 -3.71
N VAL A 16 6.57 4.25 -3.61
CA VAL A 16 7.02 3.23 -2.66
C VAL A 16 6.79 3.69 -1.21
N ASP A 17 7.10 4.94 -0.90
CA ASP A 17 6.93 5.52 0.44
C ASP A 17 5.44 5.59 0.81
N GLU A 18 4.55 5.96 -0.11
CA GLU A 18 3.11 5.96 0.13
C GLU A 18 2.57 4.56 0.44
N CYS A 19 2.93 3.57 -0.37
CA CYS A 19 2.50 2.19 -0.15
C CYS A 19 2.99 1.64 1.19
N THR A 20 4.26 1.91 1.52
CA THR A 20 4.87 1.41 2.77
C THR A 20 4.37 2.14 4.00
N THR A 21 4.10 3.46 3.90
CA THR A 21 3.42 4.22 4.95
C THR A 21 2.05 3.64 5.25
N TYR A 22 1.25 3.32 4.22
CA TYR A 22 -0.06 2.68 4.42
C TYR A 22 0.05 1.35 5.19
N ILE A 23 1.03 0.51 4.83
CA ILE A 23 1.28 -0.76 5.50
C ILE A 23 1.68 -0.53 6.98
N GLU A 24 2.54 0.45 7.24
CA GLU A 24 3.03 0.78 8.58
C GLU A 24 1.97 1.39 9.49
N MET A 25 0.89 1.98 8.94
CA MET A 25 -0.27 2.43 9.73
C MET A 25 -0.90 1.29 10.55
N ALA A 26 -0.66 0.02 10.21
CA ALA A 26 -1.07 -1.13 11.02
C ALA A 26 -0.34 -1.25 12.37
N LEU A 27 0.69 -0.44 12.64
CA LEU A 27 1.34 -0.31 13.93
C LEU A 27 0.63 0.68 14.87
N GLU A 28 -0.12 1.64 14.32
CA GLU A 28 -0.86 2.62 15.11
C GLU A 28 -2.03 1.94 15.82
N PRO A 29 -2.13 1.96 17.17
CA PRO A 29 -3.06 1.10 17.91
C PRO A 29 -4.53 1.22 17.51
N GLU A 30 -5.00 2.44 17.23
CA GLU A 30 -6.37 2.69 16.84
C GLU A 30 -6.65 2.19 15.42
N ILE A 31 -5.74 2.46 14.48
CA ILE A 31 -5.85 2.02 13.09
C ILE A 31 -5.74 0.50 13.01
N GLN A 32 -4.79 -0.09 13.73
CA GLN A 32 -4.63 -1.54 13.83
C GLN A 32 -5.92 -2.23 14.26
N ARG A 33 -6.54 -1.75 15.34
CA ARG A 33 -7.76 -2.37 15.87
C ARG A 33 -8.96 -2.13 14.95
N ILE A 34 -9.22 -0.88 14.57
CA ILE A 34 -10.44 -0.53 13.85
C ILE A 34 -10.33 -0.91 12.38
N MET A 35 -9.27 -0.48 11.69
CA MET A 35 -9.16 -0.61 10.24
C MET A 35 -8.68 -2.00 9.81
N PHE A 36 -7.81 -2.65 10.57
CA PHE A 36 -7.17 -3.90 10.13
C PHE A 36 -7.57 -5.16 10.92
N ARG A 37 -8.39 -5.03 11.97
CA ARG A 37 -9.00 -6.18 12.68
C ARG A 37 -10.53 -6.13 12.66
N ASP A 38 -11.12 -5.10 13.25
CA ASP A 38 -12.57 -5.00 13.42
C ASP A 38 -13.27 -4.78 12.07
N GLY A 39 -12.74 -3.87 11.25
CA GLY A 39 -13.23 -3.59 9.90
C GLY A 39 -13.34 -4.86 9.05
N PRO A 40 -12.26 -5.64 8.86
CA PRO A 40 -12.32 -6.89 8.11
C PRO A 40 -13.33 -7.91 8.66
N ALA A 41 -13.46 -7.99 9.99
CA ALA A 41 -14.39 -8.91 10.63
C ALA A 41 -15.87 -8.53 10.39
N VAL A 42 -16.18 -7.24 10.21
CA VAL A 42 -17.55 -6.73 10.05
C VAL A 42 -17.92 -6.47 8.60
N LEU A 43 -16.98 -5.94 7.81
CA LEU A 43 -17.21 -5.41 6.46
C LEU A 43 -16.59 -6.29 5.37
N GLY A 44 -15.85 -7.34 5.72
CA GLY A 44 -15.11 -8.16 4.76
C GLY A 44 -13.83 -7.49 4.25
N ASP A 45 -13.34 -7.92 3.10
CA ASP A 45 -12.02 -7.52 2.58
C ASP A 45 -11.86 -5.99 2.41
N PRO A 46 -10.88 -5.35 3.09
CA PRO A 46 -10.54 -3.93 2.93
C PRO A 46 -10.30 -3.49 1.50
N ALA A 47 -9.77 -4.36 0.64
CA ALA A 47 -9.53 -4.03 -0.77
C ALA A 47 -10.83 -3.83 -1.57
N GLN A 48 -11.98 -4.27 -1.03
CA GLN A 48 -13.31 -4.19 -1.65
C GLN A 48 -14.21 -3.13 -0.99
N TRP A 49 -13.73 -2.40 0.01
CA TRP A 49 -14.52 -1.35 0.64
C TRP A 49 -14.79 -0.19 -0.31
N SER A 50 -15.88 0.54 -0.09
CA SER A 50 -16.28 1.65 -0.97
C SER A 50 -15.23 2.75 -1.10
N ASN A 51 -14.37 2.94 -0.09
CA ASN A 51 -13.24 3.86 -0.10
C ASN A 51 -11.98 3.30 -0.78
N ALA A 52 -11.89 1.98 -1.01
CA ALA A 52 -10.78 1.37 -1.73
C ALA A 52 -10.70 1.86 -3.19
N ASN A 53 -11.85 2.18 -3.78
CA ASN A 53 -11.92 2.74 -5.14
C ASN A 53 -11.15 4.06 -5.28
N ALA A 54 -11.13 4.90 -4.24
CA ALA A 54 -10.37 6.15 -4.24
C ALA A 54 -8.85 5.88 -4.13
N CYS A 55 -8.46 4.88 -3.34
CA CYS A 55 -7.05 4.47 -3.21
C CYS A 55 -6.54 3.89 -4.54
N VAL A 56 -7.33 3.03 -5.17
CA VAL A 56 -7.01 2.45 -6.49
C VAL A 56 -6.91 3.55 -7.54
N GLY A 57 -7.87 4.48 -7.62
CA GLY A 57 -7.81 5.60 -8.57
C GLY A 57 -6.54 6.45 -8.43
N SER A 58 -6.19 6.85 -7.20
CA SER A 58 -4.96 7.62 -6.95
C SER A 58 -3.70 6.83 -7.31
N MET A 59 -3.70 5.52 -7.08
CA MET A 59 -2.58 4.65 -7.39
C MET A 59 -2.43 4.43 -8.91
N THR A 60 -3.55 4.32 -9.63
CA THR A 60 -3.61 4.27 -11.10
C THR A 60 -2.97 5.52 -11.71
N ASP A 61 -3.29 6.71 -11.19
CA ASP A 61 -2.70 7.97 -11.66
C ASP A 61 -1.18 7.99 -11.47
N HIS A 62 -0.69 7.55 -10.32
CA HIS A 62 0.74 7.43 -10.05
C HIS A 62 1.43 6.45 -11.00
N LEU A 63 0.88 5.24 -11.18
CA LEU A 63 1.45 4.23 -12.07
C LEU A 63 1.44 4.69 -13.54
N THR A 64 0.40 5.40 -13.96
CA THR A 64 0.32 5.99 -15.31
C THR A 64 1.45 7.01 -15.52
N ALA A 65 1.67 7.91 -14.56
CA ALA A 65 2.76 8.88 -14.64
C ALA A 65 4.14 8.19 -14.64
N LEU A 66 4.34 7.18 -13.81
CA LEU A 66 5.58 6.40 -13.76
C LEU A 66 5.86 5.65 -15.07
N GLN A 67 4.82 5.15 -15.74
CA GLN A 67 4.96 4.51 -17.05
C GLN A 67 5.34 5.53 -18.13
N GLN A 68 4.79 6.74 -18.09
CA GLN A 68 5.16 7.85 -18.99
C GLN A 68 6.61 8.31 -18.79
N GLU A 69 7.14 8.22 -17.57
CA GLU A 69 8.53 8.51 -17.24
C GLU A 69 9.49 7.34 -17.55
N GLY A 70 8.96 6.20 -18.03
CA GLY A 70 9.74 5.01 -18.33
C GLY A 70 10.24 4.24 -17.10
N MET A 71 9.71 4.53 -15.91
CA MET A 71 10.04 3.86 -14.65
C MET A 71 9.28 2.54 -14.47
N VAL A 72 8.04 2.48 -14.97
CA VAL A 72 7.23 1.25 -15.02
C VAL A 72 7.24 0.72 -16.44
N VAL A 73 7.39 -0.60 -16.60
CA VAL A 73 7.50 -1.24 -17.91
C VAL A 73 6.27 -0.95 -18.79
N PRO A 74 6.48 -0.70 -20.10
CA PRO A 74 5.38 -0.51 -21.03
C PRO A 74 4.57 -1.81 -21.16
N GLY A 75 3.24 -1.71 -21.14
CA GLY A 75 2.32 -2.84 -21.30
C GLY A 75 1.73 -3.40 -20.00
N VAL A 76 2.18 -2.93 -18.83
CA VAL A 76 1.43 -3.10 -17.59
C VAL A 76 0.23 -2.15 -17.62
N ASP A 77 -0.97 -2.69 -17.40
CA ASP A 77 -2.19 -1.91 -17.23
C ASP A 77 -2.19 -1.23 -15.85
N PRO A 78 -2.17 0.12 -15.76
CA PRO A 78 -2.02 0.82 -14.50
C PRO A 78 -3.14 0.55 -13.48
N GLU A 79 -4.38 0.40 -13.93
CA GLU A 79 -5.53 0.16 -13.05
C GLU A 79 -5.48 -1.25 -12.44
N THR A 80 -5.19 -2.26 -13.27
CA THR A 80 -5.01 -3.63 -12.79
C THR A 80 -3.84 -3.73 -11.82
N ALA A 81 -2.72 -3.09 -12.13
CA ALA A 81 -1.56 -3.05 -11.24
C ALA A 81 -1.88 -2.34 -9.91
N ALA A 82 -2.61 -1.22 -9.96
CA ALA A 82 -3.07 -0.51 -8.76
C ALA A 82 -3.96 -1.40 -7.89
N GLY A 83 -4.90 -2.14 -8.48
CA GLY A 83 -5.74 -3.10 -7.74
C GLY A 83 -4.92 -4.19 -7.04
N LEU A 84 -3.93 -4.75 -7.73
CA LEU A 84 -3.03 -5.77 -7.17
C LEU A 84 -2.17 -5.22 -6.02
N ILE A 85 -1.58 -4.04 -6.20
CA ILE A 85 -0.73 -3.39 -5.19
C ILE A 85 -1.58 -2.98 -3.97
N ASN A 86 -2.79 -2.47 -4.16
CA ASN A 86 -3.72 -2.15 -3.07
C ASN A 86 -4.13 -3.40 -2.28
N GLY A 87 -4.44 -4.51 -2.97
CA GLY A 87 -4.74 -5.78 -2.32
C GLY A 87 -3.55 -6.35 -1.54
N ALA A 88 -2.35 -6.32 -2.13
CA ALA A 88 -1.12 -6.74 -1.45
C ALA A 88 -0.81 -5.88 -0.22
N SER A 89 -0.99 -4.55 -0.33
CA SER A 89 -0.81 -3.60 0.79
C SER A 89 -1.79 -3.87 1.92
N SER A 90 -3.06 -4.13 1.59
CA SER A 90 -4.11 -4.46 2.56
C SER A 90 -3.80 -5.77 3.30
N GLN A 91 -3.35 -6.80 2.59
CA GLN A 91 -2.94 -8.07 3.22
C GLN A 91 -1.67 -7.92 4.06
N ALA A 92 -0.70 -7.12 3.61
CA ALA A 92 0.50 -6.79 4.36
C ALA A 92 0.17 -6.11 5.70
N ALA A 93 -0.70 -5.10 5.68
CA ALA A 93 -1.18 -4.40 6.86
C ALA A 93 -1.92 -5.35 7.83
N GLN A 94 -2.83 -6.20 7.33
CA GLN A 94 -3.51 -7.20 8.15
C GLN A 94 -2.55 -8.20 8.78
N ARG A 95 -1.48 -8.60 8.08
CA ARG A 95 -0.46 -9.50 8.64
C ARG A 95 0.28 -8.87 9.82
N ILE A 96 0.58 -7.57 9.75
CA ILE A 96 1.16 -6.82 10.87
C ILE A 96 0.15 -6.74 12.02
N ALA A 97 -1.08 -6.34 11.70
CA ALA A 97 -2.14 -6.17 12.68
C ALA A 97 -2.45 -7.45 13.45
N ASN A 98 -2.32 -8.64 12.86
CA ASN A 98 -2.65 -9.90 13.52
C ASN A 98 -1.43 -10.63 14.12
N SER A 99 -0.26 -9.98 14.18
CA SER A 99 0.95 -10.59 14.72
C SER A 99 1.10 -10.41 16.23
N ASN A 100 1.79 -11.37 16.87
CA ASN A 100 2.22 -11.27 18.27
C ASN A 100 3.34 -10.24 18.48
N ASP A 101 4.11 -9.92 17.44
CA ASP A 101 5.13 -8.87 17.43
C ASP A 101 4.95 -8.01 16.16
N PRO A 102 4.04 -7.01 16.21
CA PRO A 102 3.72 -6.17 15.05
C PRO A 102 4.93 -5.42 14.50
N GLU A 103 5.80 -4.92 15.38
CA GLU A 103 7.04 -4.21 15.06
C GLU A 103 8.00 -5.08 14.24
N ALA A 104 8.33 -6.28 14.72
CA ALA A 104 9.19 -7.20 13.98
C ALA A 104 8.55 -7.70 12.69
N THR A 105 7.22 -7.81 12.66
CA THR A 105 6.47 -8.22 11.47
C THR A 105 6.49 -7.12 10.42
N SER A 106 6.29 -5.86 10.83
CA SER A 106 6.33 -4.69 9.94
C SER A 106 7.66 -4.60 9.19
N ARG A 107 8.79 -4.70 9.91
CA ARG A 107 10.13 -4.70 9.27
C ARG A 107 10.28 -5.73 8.16
N LYS A 108 9.79 -6.95 8.39
CA LYS A 108 9.86 -8.05 7.40
C LYS A 108 8.91 -7.83 6.23
N VAL A 109 7.68 -7.40 6.52
CA VAL A 109 6.63 -7.18 5.52
C VAL A 109 6.99 -6.02 4.60
N VAL A 110 7.40 -4.88 5.16
CA VAL A 110 7.82 -3.70 4.39
C VAL A 110 9.04 -4.03 3.51
N ALA A 111 10.04 -4.73 4.06
CA ALA A 111 11.20 -5.15 3.27
C ALA A 111 10.78 -6.04 2.08
N ALA A 112 9.94 -7.06 2.31
CA ALA A 112 9.46 -7.93 1.24
C ALA A 112 8.59 -7.19 0.21
N PHE A 113 7.73 -6.28 0.67
CA PHE A 113 6.86 -5.49 -0.21
C PHE A 113 7.65 -4.56 -1.13
N LYS A 114 8.70 -3.88 -0.61
CA LYS A 114 9.60 -3.06 -1.43
C LYS A 114 10.27 -3.90 -2.54
N GLN A 115 10.77 -5.09 -2.19
CA GLN A 115 11.38 -5.99 -3.18
C GLN A 115 10.38 -6.44 -4.25
N LEU A 116 9.11 -6.68 -3.90
CA LEU A 116 8.07 -7.02 -4.88
C LEU A 116 7.77 -5.88 -5.85
N LEU A 117 7.86 -4.63 -5.42
CA LEU A 117 7.66 -3.47 -6.30
C LEU A 117 8.84 -3.23 -7.24
N GLU A 118 10.06 -3.59 -6.83
CA GLU A 118 11.28 -3.39 -7.62
C GLU A 118 11.40 -4.37 -8.80
N GLY A 119 10.70 -5.51 -8.77
CA GLY A 119 10.65 -6.51 -9.86
C GLY A 119 11.69 -7.61 -9.74
#